data_AF-A0A1E7YVQ1-F1
#
_entry.id   AF-A0A1E7YVQ1-F1
#
_cell.length_a   1.000
_cell.length_b   1.000
_cell.length_c   1.000
_cell.angle_alpha   90.00
_cell.angle_beta   90.00
_cell.angle_gamma   90.00
#
_symmetry.space_group_name_H-M   'P 1'
#
loop_
_entity.id
_entity.type
_entity.pdbx_description
1 polymer ?
#
loop_
_entity_poly.entity_id
_entity_poly.type
_entity_poly.pdbx_seq_one_letter_code
_entity_poly.pdbx_strand_id
1 'polypeptide(L)'
;MYYDVVDTSNGKLTLRDRENPNQPGVTVDPAKARIEGVFVERQIELRDGEKVMFRQNDKERGITNGDLGTVHISRDGKAWAETKGGIVELNDKPQVMDYAYARTVHSSQGATVERAIVVGEANRVATAEAAYVACSREKRGLEIITENSEKLSQVWSRFSERQAALDAQQKAQRAELDVPRSLAEIRAARQDAEKKLEQPEKQRAEQKPERQDVQRQRQDEQEIER
;
A
#
# COMPACT_ATOMS: atom_id res chain seq x y z
N MET A 1 25.36 -3.50 -19.08
CA MET A 1 25.56 -4.86 -19.65
C MET A 1 24.43 -5.75 -19.17
N TYR A 2 23.77 -6.43 -20.10
CA TYR A 2 22.70 -7.38 -19.79
C TYR A 2 23.22 -8.81 -20.04
N TYR A 3 22.77 -9.74 -19.20
CA TYR A 3 23.16 -11.14 -19.29
C TYR A 3 21.92 -12.02 -19.37
N ASP A 4 22.00 -13.05 -20.19
CA ASP A 4 21.00 -14.12 -20.23
C ASP A 4 21.41 -15.23 -19.28
N VAL A 5 20.46 -15.74 -18.50
CA VAL A 5 20.67 -16.89 -17.61
C VAL A 5 20.59 -18.16 -18.45
N VAL A 6 21.69 -18.91 -18.52
CA VAL A 6 21.79 -20.12 -19.34
C VAL A 6 21.79 -21.41 -18.52
N ASP A 7 22.17 -21.34 -17.24
CA ASP A 7 22.07 -22.45 -16.29
C ASP A 7 21.89 -21.94 -14.86
N THR A 8 21.19 -22.73 -14.04
CA THR A 8 20.92 -22.45 -12.62
C THR A 8 21.32 -23.61 -11.70
N SER A 9 22.13 -24.54 -12.20
CA SER A 9 22.51 -25.75 -11.48
C SER A 9 23.39 -25.46 -10.26
N ASN A 10 23.33 -26.35 -9.27
CA ASN A 10 24.21 -26.35 -8.08
C ASN A 10 24.19 -25.05 -7.26
N GLY A 11 23.07 -24.31 -7.30
CA GLY A 11 22.92 -23.04 -6.59
C GLY A 11 23.76 -21.90 -7.16
N LYS A 12 24.26 -22.04 -8.39
CA LYS A 12 25.00 -21.01 -9.13
C LYS A 12 24.23 -20.61 -10.37
N LEU A 13 24.50 -19.40 -10.86
CA LEU A 13 23.97 -18.92 -12.12
C LEU A 13 25.09 -18.87 -13.14
N THR A 14 24.91 -19.52 -14.29
CA THR A 14 25.76 -19.30 -15.45
C THR A 14 25.10 -18.25 -16.33
N LEU A 15 25.82 -17.16 -16.57
CA LEU A 15 25.37 -15.96 -17.26
C LEU A 15 26.11 -15.82 -18.59
N ARG A 16 25.41 -15.45 -19.65
CA ARG A 16 25.99 -15.15 -20.97
C ARG A 16 25.80 -13.69 -21.29
N ASP A 17 26.86 -12.99 -21.67
CA ASP A 17 26.77 -11.59 -22.10
C ASP A 17 25.96 -11.50 -23.40
N ARG A 18 24.93 -10.66 -23.38
CA ARG A 18 24.04 -10.44 -24.53
C ARG A 18 24.71 -9.62 -25.63
N GLU A 19 25.66 -8.75 -25.29
CA GLU A 19 26.41 -7.96 -26.29
C GLU A 19 27.55 -8.79 -26.91
N ASN A 20 28.08 -9.78 -26.18
CA ASN A 20 29.19 -10.63 -26.62
C ASN A 20 28.87 -12.13 -26.46
N PRO A 21 27.92 -12.68 -27.22
CA PRO A 21 27.41 -14.04 -27.02
C PRO A 21 28.44 -15.14 -27.28
N ASN A 22 29.53 -14.82 -27.99
CA ASN A 22 30.62 -15.76 -28.30
C ASN A 22 31.65 -15.89 -27.17
N GLN A 23 31.59 -15.05 -26.13
CA GLN A 23 32.48 -15.18 -24.98
C GLN A 23 32.00 -16.30 -24.04
N PRO A 24 32.91 -16.99 -23.33
CA PRO A 24 32.53 -17.97 -22.32
C PRO A 24 31.61 -17.36 -21.27
N GLY A 25 30.57 -18.11 -20.87
CA GLY A 25 29.65 -17.67 -19.82
C GLY A 25 30.35 -17.49 -18.47
N VAL A 26 29.90 -16.51 -17.70
CA VAL A 26 30.39 -16.23 -16.35
C VAL A 26 29.53 -16.99 -15.35
N THR A 27 30.16 -17.77 -14.48
CA THR A 27 29.43 -18.45 -13.39
C THR A 27 29.53 -17.63 -12.11
N VAL A 28 28.37 -17.28 -11.55
CA VAL A 28 28.27 -16.47 -10.33
C VAL A 28 27.48 -17.19 -9.24
N ASP A 29 27.87 -16.93 -7.99
CA ASP A 29 27.09 -17.31 -6.81
C ASP A 29 26.13 -16.16 -6.47
N PRO A 30 24.80 -16.32 -6.63
CA PRO A 30 23.84 -15.25 -6.42
C PRO A 30 23.83 -14.73 -4.97
N ALA A 31 24.30 -15.51 -3.99
CA ALA A 31 24.38 -15.08 -2.60
C ALA A 31 25.55 -14.10 -2.35
N LYS A 32 26.55 -14.07 -3.24
CA LYS A 32 27.75 -13.24 -3.10
C LYS A 32 27.86 -12.16 -4.17
N ALA A 33 27.23 -12.38 -5.32
CA ALA A 33 27.25 -11.46 -6.44
C ALA A 33 26.31 -10.29 -6.21
N ARG A 34 26.75 -9.08 -6.59
CA ARG A 34 25.88 -7.91 -6.67
C ARG A 34 25.12 -7.95 -7.98
N ILE A 35 23.85 -8.34 -7.93
CA ILE A 35 22.93 -8.32 -9.07
C ILE A 35 22.08 -7.06 -8.97
N GLU A 36 22.20 -6.16 -9.96
CA GLU A 36 21.48 -4.87 -9.93
C GLU A 36 20.00 -4.99 -10.29
N GLY A 37 19.63 -5.99 -11.08
CA GLY A 37 18.25 -6.24 -11.48
C GLY A 37 18.08 -7.57 -12.18
N VAL A 38 16.86 -8.10 -12.09
CA VAL A 38 16.42 -9.29 -12.83
C VAL A 38 15.26 -8.87 -13.71
N PHE A 39 15.33 -9.23 -14.98
CA PHE A 39 14.39 -8.78 -15.99
C PHE A 39 13.74 -9.97 -16.67
N VAL A 40 12.52 -9.76 -17.17
CA VAL A 40 11.83 -10.69 -18.05
C VAL A 40 11.67 -10.00 -19.40
N GLU A 41 12.25 -10.59 -20.44
CA GLU A 41 12.06 -10.10 -21.80
C GLU A 41 10.62 -10.32 -22.24
N ARG A 42 10.01 -9.26 -22.77
CA ARG A 42 8.65 -9.28 -23.31
C ARG A 42 8.64 -8.50 -24.61
N GLN A 43 7.86 -9.00 -25.57
CA GLN A 43 7.53 -8.25 -26.77
C GLN A 43 6.25 -7.46 -26.50
N ILE A 44 6.28 -6.17 -26.83
CA ILE A 44 5.13 -5.28 -26.80
C ILE A 44 4.99 -4.63 -28.17
N GLU A 45 3.76 -4.46 -28.65
CA GLU A 45 3.48 -3.83 -29.93
C GLU A 45 3.29 -2.32 -29.73
N LEU A 46 4.14 -1.51 -30.37
CA LEU A 46 4.00 -0.06 -30.29
C LEU A 46 3.32 0.51 -31.54
N ARG A 47 2.49 1.53 -31.32
CA ARG A 47 1.85 2.32 -32.36
C ARG A 47 2.14 3.79 -32.16
N ASP A 48 1.93 4.58 -33.21
CA ASP A 48 1.97 6.02 -33.10
C ASP A 48 0.92 6.51 -32.09
N GLY A 49 1.32 7.38 -31.17
CA GLY A 49 0.48 7.88 -30.07
C GLY A 49 0.46 7.01 -28.81
N GLU A 50 1.11 5.85 -28.80
CA GLU A 50 1.10 4.91 -27.66
C GLU A 50 1.63 5.56 -26.38
N LYS A 51 1.02 5.25 -25.23
CA LYS A 51 1.48 5.76 -23.94
C LYS A 51 2.37 4.73 -23.26
N VAL A 52 3.60 5.14 -22.95
CA VAL A 52 4.61 4.28 -22.34
C VAL A 52 5.17 4.90 -21.07
N MET A 53 5.68 4.05 -20.18
CA MET A 53 6.33 4.44 -18.93
C MET A 53 7.69 3.76 -18.83
N PHE A 54 8.73 4.54 -18.53
CA PHE A 54 10.05 4.02 -18.25
C PHE A 54 10.14 3.50 -16.80
N ARG A 55 10.80 2.36 -16.62
CA ARG A 55 10.81 1.60 -15.35
C ARG A 55 12.19 1.56 -14.68
N GLN A 56 13.18 2.20 -15.28
CA GLN A 56 14.53 2.31 -14.76
C GLN A 56 15.12 3.68 -15.07
N ASN A 57 15.99 4.17 -14.18
CA ASN A 57 16.75 5.39 -14.43
C ASN A 57 17.83 5.12 -15.48
N ASP A 58 17.95 6.01 -16.45
CA ASP A 58 19.03 6.03 -17.44
C ASP A 58 19.53 7.48 -17.54
N LYS A 59 20.66 7.76 -16.86
CA LYS A 59 21.21 9.12 -16.77
C LYS A 59 21.74 9.63 -18.09
N GLU A 60 22.22 8.74 -18.96
CA GLU A 60 22.80 9.13 -20.25
C GLU A 60 21.71 9.62 -21.21
N ARG A 61 20.53 8.99 -21.14
CA ARG A 61 19.34 9.38 -21.93
C ARG A 61 18.42 10.35 -21.20
N GLY A 62 18.76 10.78 -19.98
CA GLY A 62 17.94 11.69 -19.17
C GLY A 62 16.62 11.08 -18.69
N ILE A 63 16.52 9.76 -18.60
CA ILE A 63 15.30 9.03 -18.23
C ILE A 63 15.28 8.81 -16.72
N THR A 64 14.15 9.12 -16.09
CA THR A 64 13.85 8.80 -14.70
C THR A 64 12.78 7.70 -14.64
N ASN A 65 12.90 6.81 -13.64
CA ASN A 65 11.89 5.80 -13.38
C ASN A 65 10.54 6.45 -13.07
N GLY A 66 9.51 6.06 -13.83
CA GLY A 66 8.17 6.64 -13.77
C GLY A 66 7.91 7.72 -14.83
N ASP A 67 8.91 8.09 -15.64
CA ASP A 67 8.70 9.03 -16.74
C ASP A 67 7.69 8.48 -17.75
N LEU A 68 6.75 9.34 -18.13
CA LEU A 68 5.73 9.06 -19.12
C LEU A 68 6.18 9.58 -20.48
N GLY A 69 5.98 8.75 -21.51
CA GLY A 69 6.27 9.06 -22.89
C GLY A 69 5.06 8.84 -23.81
N THR A 70 5.01 9.62 -24.88
CA THR A 70 4.15 9.34 -26.04
C THR A 70 5.02 8.86 -27.19
N VAL A 71 4.73 7.66 -27.70
CA VAL A 71 5.46 7.09 -28.83
C VAL A 71 5.08 7.79 -30.12
N HIS A 72 6.06 8.07 -30.95
CA HIS A 72 5.92 8.54 -32.31
C HIS A 72 6.70 7.60 -33.24
N ILE A 73 6.12 7.25 -34.38
CA ILE A 73 6.75 6.35 -35.35
C ILE A 73 6.76 7.00 -36.73
N SER A 74 7.95 7.21 -37.29
CA SER A 74 8.10 7.77 -38.62
C SER A 74 7.83 6.74 -39.73
N ARG A 75 7.64 7.22 -40.96
CA ARG A 75 7.39 6.37 -42.12
C ARG A 75 8.56 5.42 -42.48
N ASP A 76 9.78 5.78 -42.10
CA ASP A 76 10.98 4.95 -42.25
C ASP A 76 11.18 3.98 -41.08
N GLY A 77 10.23 3.90 -40.14
CA GLY A 77 10.22 2.92 -39.05
C GLY A 77 11.02 3.31 -37.81
N LYS A 78 11.54 4.55 -37.75
CA LYS A 78 12.20 5.05 -36.54
C LYS A 78 11.15 5.41 -35.50
N ALA A 79 11.38 5.00 -34.26
CA ALA A 79 10.49 5.27 -33.15
C ALA A 79 11.19 6.12 -32.08
N TRP A 80 10.45 7.04 -31.47
CA TRP A 80 10.90 7.77 -30.29
C TRP A 80 9.74 8.01 -29.33
N ALA A 81 10.06 8.15 -28.05
CA ALA A 81 9.12 8.58 -27.03
C ALA A 81 9.37 10.06 -26.70
N GLU A 82 8.33 10.88 -26.83
CA GLU A 82 8.34 12.24 -26.33
C GLU A 82 7.95 12.23 -24.85
N THR A 83 8.89 12.63 -23.99
CA THR A 83 8.72 12.70 -22.54
C THR A 83 8.82 14.15 -22.05
N LYS A 84 8.50 14.41 -20.78
CA LYS A 84 8.75 15.73 -20.16
C LYS A 84 10.24 16.10 -20.10
N GLY A 85 11.11 15.09 -20.04
CA GLY A 85 12.57 15.26 -20.02
C GLY A 85 13.21 15.44 -21.39
N GLY A 86 12.42 15.29 -22.47
CA GLY A 86 12.90 15.38 -23.86
C GLY A 86 12.55 14.15 -24.70
N ILE A 87 13.20 14.06 -25.85
CA ILE A 87 13.00 12.97 -26.82
C ILE A 87 13.91 11.80 -26.46
N VAL A 88 13.32 10.62 -26.38
CA VAL A 88 14.02 9.35 -26.09
C VAL A 88 13.88 8.44 -27.30
N GLU A 89 14.98 8.18 -28.01
CA GLU A 89 14.98 7.27 -29.17
C GLU A 89 14.69 5.83 -28.72
N LEU A 90 13.76 5.14 -29.39
CA LEU A 90 13.43 3.75 -29.15
C LEU A 90 14.12 2.90 -30.21
N ASN A 91 15.31 2.40 -29.86
CA ASN A 91 16.12 1.54 -30.72
C ASN A 91 15.87 0.06 -30.44
N ASP A 92 16.49 -0.81 -31.24
CA ASP A 92 16.35 -2.27 -31.14
C ASP A 92 16.97 -2.90 -29.88
N LYS A 93 17.58 -2.08 -28.99
CA LYS A 93 18.08 -2.57 -27.71
C LYS A 93 16.90 -2.77 -26.75
N PRO A 94 16.98 -3.75 -25.84
CA PRO A 94 15.98 -3.93 -24.80
C PRO A 94 15.74 -2.63 -24.03
N GLN A 95 14.49 -2.17 -24.02
CA GLN A 95 14.06 -1.00 -23.27
C GLN A 95 13.41 -1.46 -21.97
N VAL A 96 13.78 -0.84 -20.85
CA VAL A 96 13.14 -1.10 -19.55
C VAL A 96 11.90 -0.20 -19.42
N MET A 97 10.86 -0.60 -20.14
CA MET A 97 9.62 0.16 -20.39
C MET A 97 8.39 -0.76 -20.38
N ASP A 98 7.23 -0.20 -20.06
CA ASP A 98 5.93 -0.86 -20.21
C ASP A 98 4.88 0.16 -20.72
N TYR A 99 3.67 -0.29 -21.03
CA TYR A 99 2.55 0.61 -21.32
C TYR A 99 2.18 1.43 -20.08
N ALA A 100 1.67 2.64 -20.32
CA ALA A 100 1.31 3.59 -19.26
C ALA A 100 -0.19 3.77 -19.02
N TYR A 101 -1.05 2.96 -19.66
CA TYR A 101 -2.51 3.11 -19.53
C TYR A 101 -3.04 2.77 -18.15
N ALA A 102 -2.44 1.77 -17.50
CA ALA A 102 -2.78 1.36 -16.15
C ALA A 102 -1.50 1.31 -15.33
N ARG A 103 -1.61 1.74 -14.07
CA ARG A 103 -0.48 1.79 -13.16
C ARG A 103 -0.94 1.39 -11.77
N THR A 104 -0.01 0.91 -10.95
CA THR A 104 -0.34 0.53 -9.58
C THR A 104 -0.66 1.77 -8.74
N VAL A 105 -1.52 1.62 -7.74
CA VAL A 105 -1.86 2.69 -6.79
C VAL A 105 -0.60 3.31 -6.17
N HIS A 106 0.35 2.47 -5.74
CA HIS A 106 1.62 2.93 -5.18
C HIS A 106 2.41 3.80 -6.16
N SER A 107 2.50 3.39 -7.43
CA SER A 107 3.21 4.19 -8.44
C SER A 107 2.56 5.56 -8.67
N SER A 108 1.25 5.71 -8.41
CA SER A 108 0.47 6.94 -8.65
C SER A 108 0.57 7.97 -7.53
N GLN A 109 1.35 7.71 -6.49
CA GLN A 109 1.47 8.64 -5.38
C GLN A 109 2.00 10.00 -5.86
N GLY A 110 1.29 11.07 -5.48
CA GLY A 110 1.64 12.45 -5.88
C GLY A 110 1.19 12.84 -7.29
N ALA A 111 0.65 11.92 -8.09
CA ALA A 111 0.00 12.27 -9.34
C ALA A 111 -1.36 12.93 -9.06
N THR A 112 -1.72 13.95 -9.85
CA THR A 112 -3.06 14.51 -9.84
C THR A 112 -3.64 14.37 -11.24
N VAL A 113 -4.80 13.75 -11.34
CA VAL A 113 -5.48 13.45 -12.61
C VAL A 113 -6.86 14.10 -12.62
N GLU A 114 -7.40 14.39 -13.80
CA GLU A 114 -8.76 14.95 -13.87
C GLU A 114 -9.82 13.93 -13.46
N ARG A 115 -9.67 12.70 -13.94
CA ARG A 115 -10.52 11.55 -13.63
C ARG A 115 -9.67 10.34 -13.27
N ALA A 116 -10.10 9.58 -12.27
CA ALA A 116 -9.47 8.31 -11.88
C ALA A 116 -10.45 7.16 -12.07
N ILE A 117 -9.98 6.08 -12.70
CA ILE A 117 -10.68 4.79 -12.74
C ILE A 117 -9.83 3.81 -11.93
N VAL A 118 -10.39 3.29 -10.84
CA VAL A 118 -9.71 2.40 -9.91
C VAL A 118 -10.29 1.00 -10.08
N VAL A 119 -9.48 0.06 -10.53
CA VAL A 119 -9.85 -1.35 -10.51
C VAL A 119 -9.39 -1.94 -9.18
N GLY A 120 -10.35 -2.32 -8.33
CA GLY A 120 -10.10 -2.79 -6.98
C GLY A 120 -10.57 -4.22 -6.76
N GLU A 121 -9.68 -5.08 -6.27
CA GLU A 121 -10.00 -6.42 -5.81
C GLU A 121 -9.88 -6.49 -4.29
N ALA A 122 -10.80 -7.20 -3.63
CA ALA A 122 -10.80 -7.34 -2.17
C ALA A 122 -9.71 -8.34 -1.72
N ASN A 123 -8.44 -7.91 -1.79
CA ASN A 123 -7.26 -8.69 -1.41
C ASN A 123 -6.47 -8.03 -0.28
N ARG A 124 -5.41 -8.68 0.21
CA ARG A 124 -4.58 -8.17 1.33
C ARG A 124 -3.84 -6.86 1.02
N VAL A 125 -3.67 -6.52 -0.26
CA VAL A 125 -2.93 -5.31 -0.71
C VAL A 125 -3.88 -4.11 -0.85
N ALA A 126 -5.20 -4.35 -0.90
CA ALA A 126 -6.24 -3.34 -0.98
C ALA A 126 -6.54 -2.72 0.40
N THR A 127 -5.53 -2.15 1.06
CA THR A 127 -5.68 -1.53 2.39
C THR A 127 -6.39 -0.17 2.31
N ALA A 128 -6.83 0.37 3.47
CA ALA A 128 -7.39 1.73 3.51
C ALA A 128 -6.43 2.80 2.95
N GLU A 129 -5.12 2.64 3.13
CA GLU A 129 -4.12 3.58 2.59
C GLU A 129 -4.05 3.49 1.06
N ALA A 130 -4.15 2.28 0.49
CA ALA A 130 -4.22 2.10 -0.95
C ALA A 130 -5.52 2.73 -1.50
N ALA A 131 -6.65 2.50 -0.82
CA ALA A 131 -7.92 3.13 -1.17
C ALA A 131 -7.83 4.66 -1.13
N TYR A 132 -7.26 5.22 -0.06
CA TYR A 132 -7.05 6.66 0.08
C TYR A 132 -6.16 7.21 -1.03
N VAL A 133 -5.02 6.56 -1.31
CA VAL A 133 -4.12 7.00 -2.39
C VAL A 133 -4.76 6.86 -3.76
N ALA A 134 -5.64 5.88 -3.99
CA ALA A 134 -6.31 5.68 -5.27
C ALA A 134 -7.44 6.69 -5.51
N CYS A 135 -8.21 7.02 -4.47
CA CYS A 135 -9.45 7.81 -4.51
C CYS A 135 -9.28 9.28 -4.10
N SER A 136 -8.05 9.77 -3.94
CA SER A 136 -7.76 11.18 -3.60
C SER A 136 -6.99 11.91 -4.70
N ARG A 137 -6.84 11.28 -5.88
CA ARG A 137 -5.96 11.75 -6.96
C ARG A 137 -6.74 12.50 -8.02
N GLU A 138 -8.05 12.29 -8.09
CA GLU A 138 -8.95 12.89 -9.04
C GLU A 138 -9.37 14.30 -8.62
N LYS A 139 -9.49 15.20 -9.60
CA LYS A 139 -10.05 16.54 -9.38
C LYS A 139 -11.55 16.62 -9.65
N ARG A 140 -12.09 15.77 -10.53
CA ARG A 140 -13.45 15.92 -11.06
C ARG A 140 -14.31 14.65 -11.03
N GLY A 141 -13.73 13.45 -11.04
CA GLY A 141 -14.53 12.24 -11.06
C GLY A 141 -13.74 10.97 -10.76
N LEU A 142 -14.37 10.08 -9.99
CA LEU A 142 -13.84 8.80 -9.56
C LEU A 142 -14.81 7.69 -9.95
N GLU A 143 -14.29 6.63 -10.55
CA GLU A 143 -15.02 5.39 -10.79
C GLU A 143 -14.25 4.22 -10.21
N ILE A 144 -14.94 3.34 -9.49
CA ILE A 144 -14.34 2.14 -8.89
C ILE A 144 -15.00 0.91 -9.51
N ILE A 145 -14.20 0.08 -10.16
CA ILE A 145 -14.62 -1.18 -10.75
C ILE A 145 -14.16 -2.31 -9.85
N THR A 146 -15.10 -3.13 -9.38
CA THR A 146 -14.81 -4.27 -8.49
C THR A 146 -15.80 -5.40 -8.70
N GLU A 147 -15.38 -6.63 -8.39
CA GLU A 147 -16.25 -7.81 -8.40
C GLU A 147 -17.31 -7.77 -7.29
N ASN A 148 -17.01 -7.16 -6.15
CA ASN A 148 -17.88 -7.14 -4.97
C ASN A 148 -17.62 -5.90 -4.12
N SER A 149 -18.54 -4.94 -4.17
CA SER A 149 -18.44 -3.66 -3.48
C SER A 149 -18.43 -3.79 -1.95
N GLU A 150 -19.23 -4.70 -1.39
CA GLU A 150 -19.34 -4.90 0.06
C GLU A 150 -18.04 -5.43 0.64
N LYS A 151 -17.46 -6.46 0.02
CA LYS A 151 -16.16 -7.02 0.43
C LYS A 151 -15.05 -5.99 0.29
N LEU A 152 -14.99 -5.27 -0.83
CA LEU A 152 -13.97 -4.24 -1.04
C LEU A 152 -14.07 -3.15 0.03
N SER A 153 -15.28 -2.66 0.32
CA SER A 153 -15.53 -1.67 1.36
C SER A 153 -15.08 -2.13 2.75
N GLN A 154 -15.32 -3.40 3.10
CA GLN A 154 -14.87 -3.95 4.38
C GLN A 154 -13.33 -3.98 4.50
N VAL A 155 -12.61 -4.31 3.42
CA VAL A 155 -11.14 -4.31 3.42
C VAL A 155 -10.61 -2.88 3.43
N TRP A 156 -11.21 -1.97 2.65
CA TRP A 156 -10.82 -0.56 2.59
C TRP A 156 -11.13 0.22 3.87
N SER A 157 -12.01 -0.30 4.73
CA SER A 157 -12.27 0.28 6.05
C SER A 157 -11.20 -0.09 7.09
N ARG A 158 -10.35 -1.08 6.79
CA ARG A 158 -9.26 -1.50 7.67
C ARG A 158 -7.99 -0.76 7.28
N PHE A 159 -7.59 0.19 8.13
CA PHE A 159 -6.23 0.72 8.05
C PHE A 159 -5.24 -0.43 8.23
N SER A 160 -4.19 -0.42 7.43
CA SER A 160 -3.09 -1.36 7.64
C SER A 160 -2.47 -1.03 8.99
N GLU A 161 -2.72 -1.86 10.00
CA GLU A 161 -1.85 -1.91 11.17
C GLU A 161 -0.47 -2.38 10.70
N ARG A 162 0.37 -1.44 10.24
CA ARG A 162 1.80 -1.69 10.09
C ARG A 162 2.33 -1.85 11.52
N GLN A 163 2.44 -3.10 11.97
CA GLN A 163 3.19 -3.38 13.20
C GLN A 163 4.64 -2.98 12.94
N ALA A 164 5.08 -1.86 13.50
CA ALA A 164 6.49 -1.58 13.53
C ALA A 164 7.19 -2.66 14.37
N ALA A 165 8.42 -3.01 14.03
CA ALA A 165 9.20 -3.97 14.84
C ALA A 165 9.28 -3.54 16.32
N LEU A 166 9.28 -2.23 16.57
CA LEU A 166 9.20 -1.64 17.90
C LEU A 166 7.87 -1.93 18.61
N ASP A 167 6.74 -1.89 17.89
CA ASP A 167 5.42 -2.16 18.46
C ASP A 167 5.26 -3.65 18.79
N ALA A 168 5.83 -4.52 17.95
CA ALA A 168 5.90 -5.96 18.22
C ALA A 168 6.78 -6.26 19.45
N GLN A 169 7.92 -5.59 19.57
CA GLN A 169 8.81 -5.73 20.73
C GLN A 169 8.16 -5.19 22.02
N GLN A 170 7.44 -4.07 21.96
CA GLN A 170 6.72 -3.52 23.11
C GLN A 170 5.52 -4.39 23.51
N LYS A 171 4.78 -4.96 22.56
CA LYS A 171 3.72 -5.94 22.85
C LYS A 171 4.27 -7.22 23.47
N ALA A 172 5.39 -7.73 22.97
CA ALA A 172 6.07 -8.89 23.55
C ALA A 172 6.56 -8.61 24.99
N GLN A 173 7.19 -7.45 25.22
CA GLN A 173 7.61 -7.04 26.56
C GLN A 173 6.42 -6.84 27.51
N ARG A 174 5.34 -6.20 27.06
CA ARG A 174 4.11 -6.04 27.86
C ARG A 174 3.46 -7.38 28.16
N ALA A 175 3.43 -8.31 27.19
CA ALA A 175 2.91 -9.65 27.40
C ALA A 175 3.78 -10.47 28.37
N GLU A 176 5.11 -10.31 28.38
CA GLU A 176 6.01 -10.94 29.36
C GLU A 176 5.92 -10.33 30.76
N LEU A 177 5.53 -9.06 30.88
CA LEU A 177 5.35 -8.34 32.14
C LEU A 177 3.99 -8.61 32.81
N ASP A 178 3.00 -9.08 32.06
CA ASP A 178 1.61 -9.28 32.52
C ASP A 178 1.26 -10.76 32.82
N VAL A 179 2.27 -11.63 32.90
CA VAL A 179 2.08 -13.03 33.36
C VAL A 179 2.36 -13.08 34.87
N PRO A 180 1.37 -13.38 35.73
CA PRO A 180 1.61 -13.64 37.15
C PRO A 180 2.60 -14.79 37.29
N ARG A 181 3.76 -14.54 37.92
CA ARG A 181 4.85 -15.52 38.01
C ARG A 181 4.66 -16.50 39.17
N SER A 182 3.64 -16.27 40.02
CA SER A 182 3.35 -17.14 41.15
C SER A 182 1.85 -17.39 41.36
N LEU A 183 1.53 -18.56 41.91
CA LEU A 183 0.17 -18.93 42.36
C LEU A 183 -0.42 -17.93 43.37
N ALA A 184 0.42 -17.23 44.13
CA ALA A 184 -0.01 -16.21 45.08
C ALA A 184 -0.52 -14.94 44.36
N GLU A 185 0.17 -14.50 43.31
CA GLU A 185 -0.25 -13.36 42.48
C GLU A 185 -1.56 -13.63 41.73
N ILE A 186 -1.73 -14.87 41.22
CA ILE A 186 -2.98 -15.31 40.58
C ILE A 186 -4.16 -15.25 41.57
N ARG A 187 -3.95 -15.69 42.82
CA ARG A 187 -4.99 -15.65 43.87
C ARG A 187 -5.34 -14.22 44.28
N ALA A 188 -4.35 -13.35 44.42
CA ALA A 188 -4.56 -11.94 44.77
C ALA A 188 -5.33 -11.19 43.67
N ALA A 189 -4.95 -11.37 42.40
CA ALA A 189 -5.65 -10.77 41.27
C ALA A 189 -7.10 -11.25 41.16
N ARG A 190 -7.38 -12.53 41.48
CA ARG A 190 -8.73 -13.09 41.50
C ARG A 190 -9.60 -12.51 42.62
N GLN A 191 -9.04 -12.35 43.82
CA GLN A 191 -9.74 -11.72 44.96
C GLN A 191 -10.03 -10.24 44.72
N ASP A 192 -9.12 -9.50 44.09
CA ASP A 192 -9.34 -8.10 43.73
C ASP A 192 -10.40 -7.94 42.65
N ALA A 193 -10.46 -8.87 41.69
CA ALA A 193 -11.53 -8.91 40.69
C ALA A 193 -12.90 -9.21 41.33
N GLU A 194 -12.98 -10.17 42.26
CA GLU A 194 -14.21 -10.50 43.01
C GLU A 194 -14.71 -9.30 43.84
N LYS A 195 -13.82 -8.61 44.57
CA LYS A 195 -14.20 -7.41 45.34
C LYS A 195 -14.71 -6.26 44.48
N LYS A 196 -14.16 -6.09 43.27
CA LYS A 196 -14.62 -5.06 42.31
C LYS A 196 -15.98 -5.39 41.69
N LEU A 197 -16.34 -6.68 41.61
CA LEU A 197 -17.63 -7.16 41.13
C LEU A 197 -18.75 -7.05 42.19
N GLU A 198 -18.43 -7.02 43.47
CA GLU A 198 -19.42 -6.84 44.56
C GLU A 198 -19.77 -5.37 44.85
N GLN A 199 -18.91 -4.41 44.48
CA GLN A 199 -19.14 -2.97 44.68
C GLN A 199 -20.18 -2.28 43.76
N PRO A 200 -20.50 -2.73 42.53
CA PRO A 200 -21.48 -2.07 41.67
C PRO A 200 -22.92 -2.20 42.19
N GLU A 201 -23.24 -3.27 42.95
CA GLU A 201 -24.61 -3.50 43.43
C GLU A 201 -25.00 -2.60 44.60
N LYS A 202 -24.06 -2.26 45.51
CA LYS A 202 -24.33 -1.35 46.63
C LYS A 202 -24.52 0.10 46.16
N GLN A 203 -23.73 0.56 45.18
CA GLN A 203 -23.87 1.92 44.65
C GLN A 203 -25.13 2.11 43.79
N ARG A 204 -25.62 1.05 43.13
CA ARG A 204 -26.86 1.10 42.34
C ARG A 204 -28.13 1.06 43.19
N ALA A 205 -28.07 0.47 44.39
CA ALA A 205 -29.20 0.43 45.33
C ALA A 205 -29.42 1.76 46.07
N GLU A 206 -28.38 2.56 46.27
CA GLU A 206 -28.45 3.86 46.98
C GLU A 206 -28.87 5.04 46.09
N GLN A 207 -28.80 4.91 44.75
CA GLN A 207 -29.18 5.98 43.80
C GLN A 207 -30.59 5.80 43.21
N LYS A 208 -31.60 5.59 44.06
CA LYS A 208 -33.01 5.68 43.64
C LYS A 208 -33.45 7.15 43.80
N PRO A 209 -33.72 7.93 42.74
CA PRO A 209 -34.13 9.31 42.92
C PRO A 209 -35.56 9.36 43.48
N GLU A 210 -35.77 10.12 44.56
CA GLU A 210 -37.07 10.51 45.08
C GLU A 210 -37.87 11.21 43.96
N ARG A 211 -39.00 10.62 43.58
CA ARG A 211 -40.02 11.29 42.74
C ARG A 211 -41.00 12.03 43.64
N GLN A 212 -40.58 13.14 44.25
CA GLN A 212 -41.49 14.20 44.73
C GLN A 212 -40.80 15.55 44.47
N ASP A 213 -41.58 16.61 44.24
CA ASP A 213 -41.13 18.00 44.06
C ASP A 213 -40.91 18.58 42.65
N VAL A 214 -41.71 18.17 41.65
CA VAL A 214 -41.87 18.97 40.40
C VAL A 214 -43.24 19.67 40.30
N GLN A 215 -44.07 19.63 41.35
CA GLN A 215 -45.45 20.15 41.27
C GLN A 215 -45.79 21.33 42.19
N ARG A 216 -44.85 21.90 42.96
CA ARG A 216 -45.12 23.07 43.81
C ARG A 216 -44.47 24.38 43.37
N GLN A 217 -43.37 24.36 42.62
CA GLN A 217 -42.70 25.62 42.22
C GLN A 217 -43.32 26.32 40.99
N ARG A 218 -44.36 25.77 40.36
CA ARG A 218 -45.09 26.45 39.28
C ARG A 218 -46.35 27.20 39.74
N GLN A 219 -46.71 27.16 41.03
CA GLN A 219 -47.85 27.92 41.54
C GLN A 219 -47.45 29.27 42.16
N ASP A 220 -46.21 29.44 42.62
CA ASP A 220 -45.81 30.68 43.29
C ASP A 220 -45.31 31.78 42.33
N GLU A 221 -45.01 31.47 41.07
CA GLU A 221 -44.60 32.46 40.06
C GLU A 221 -45.77 33.14 39.33
N GLN A 222 -47.03 32.77 39.60
CA GLN A 222 -48.21 33.41 38.96
C GLN A 222 -49.05 34.31 39.89
N GLU A 223 -48.70 34.49 41.16
CA GLU A 223 -49.45 35.35 42.09
C GLU A 223 -48.76 36.68 42.47
N ILE A 224 -47.62 37.02 41.86
CA ILE A 224 -46.95 38.33 42.08
C ILE A 224 -47.26 39.35 40.96
N GLU A 225 -48.07 39.00 39.96
CA GLU A 225 -48.50 39.94 38.92
C GLU A 225 -50.03 40.05 38.82
N ARG A 226 -50.67 40.54 39.89
CA ARG A 226 -51.93 41.30 39.85
C ARG A 226 -52.04 42.29 41.00
#